data_AF-A0A4S4FNT0-F1
#
_entry.id   AF-A0A4S4FNT0-F1
#
_cell.length_a   1.000
_cell.length_b   1.000
_cell.length_c   1.000
_cell.angle_alpha   90.00
_cell.angle_beta   90.00
_cell.angle_gamma   90.00
#
_symmetry.space_group_name_H-M   'P 1'
#
loop_
_entity.id
_entity.type
_entity.pdbx_description
1 polymer ?
#
loop_
_entity_poly.entity_id
_entity_poly.type
_entity_poly.pdbx_seq_one_letter_code
_entity_poly.pdbx_strand_id
1 'polypeptide(L)'
;MVQKHVIELLDDIDGSPATKTVQFGYEGIDYSIDLSEENADKLREALSDYIDSARRNGGGRKPAAAPAKSSGNKDLQAIRQWASENGHQVSARGRIASSIIDAYNEAH
;
A
#
# COMPACT_ATOMS: atom_id res chain seq x y z
N MET A 1 4.59 -37.23 14.24
CA MET A 1 3.27 -36.57 14.26
C MET A 1 3.12 -35.76 12.98
N VAL A 2 1.91 -35.66 12.41
CA VAL A 2 1.64 -34.83 11.22
C VAL A 2 0.50 -33.88 11.56
N GLN A 3 0.65 -32.61 11.16
CA GLN A 3 -0.34 -31.56 11.36
C GLN A 3 -0.71 -30.92 10.02
N LYS A 4 -2.00 -30.75 9.76
CA LYS A 4 -2.53 -30.02 8.60
C LYS A 4 -3.14 -28.70 9.10
N HIS A 5 -2.66 -27.58 8.56
CA HIS A 5 -3.28 -26.26 8.73
C HIS A 5 -4.08 -25.94 7.46
N VAL A 6 -5.31 -25.50 7.60
CA VAL A 6 -6.15 -25.01 6.50
C VAL A 6 -6.50 -23.56 6.82
N ILE A 7 -6.19 -22.67 5.88
CA ILE A 7 -6.56 -21.26 5.95
C ILE A 7 -7.68 -21.07 4.92
N GLU A 8 -8.83 -20.60 5.38
CA GLU A 8 -10.01 -20.35 4.55
C GLU A 8 -10.40 -18.88 4.70
N LEU A 9 -10.77 -18.26 3.58
CA LEU A 9 -11.38 -16.93 3.59
C LEU A 9 -12.88 -17.12 3.78
N LEU A 10 -13.45 -16.47 4.79
CA LEU A 10 -14.86 -16.57 5.12
C LEU A 10 -15.58 -15.25 4.84
N ASP A 11 -16.85 -15.35 4.51
CA ASP A 11 -17.77 -14.25 4.28
C ASP A 11 -18.12 -13.61 5.64
N ASP A 12 -17.92 -12.30 5.74
CA ASP A 12 -18.12 -11.54 6.97
C ASP A 12 -19.59 -11.45 7.41
N ILE A 13 -20.55 -11.76 6.53
CA ILE A 13 -21.99 -11.69 6.80
C ILE A 13 -22.52 -13.00 7.37
N ASP A 14 -22.15 -14.14 6.76
CA ASP A 14 -22.74 -15.44 7.09
C ASP A 14 -21.72 -16.55 7.43
N GLY A 15 -20.42 -16.27 7.31
CA GLY A 15 -19.35 -17.22 7.60
C GLY A 15 -19.17 -18.33 6.55
N SER A 16 -19.85 -18.26 5.41
CA SER A 16 -19.62 -19.16 4.27
C SER A 16 -18.27 -18.88 3.60
N PRO A 17 -17.75 -19.74 2.71
CA PRO A 17 -16.51 -19.43 2.00
C PRO A 17 -16.62 -18.15 1.15
N ALA A 18 -15.78 -17.17 1.44
CA ALA A 18 -15.69 -15.94 0.65
C ALA A 18 -14.80 -16.14 -0.58
N THR A 19 -15.13 -15.38 -1.62
CA THR A 19 -14.46 -15.44 -2.93
C THR A 19 -13.65 -14.19 -3.23
N LYS A 20 -14.03 -13.04 -2.64
CA LYS A 20 -13.43 -11.74 -2.94
C LYS A 20 -13.67 -10.73 -1.82
N THR A 21 -12.73 -9.80 -1.66
CA THR A 21 -12.88 -8.60 -0.86
C THR A 21 -13.53 -7.50 -1.70
N VAL A 22 -14.62 -6.89 -1.21
CA VAL A 22 -15.28 -5.74 -1.84
C VAL A 22 -14.96 -4.47 -1.06
N GLN A 23 -14.63 -3.40 -1.77
CA GLN A 23 -14.41 -2.08 -1.19
C GLN A 23 -15.60 -1.17 -1.52
N PHE A 24 -16.10 -0.46 -0.52
CA PHE A 24 -17.20 0.50 -0.66
C PHE A 24 -17.02 1.66 0.31
N GLY A 25 -17.81 2.72 0.15
CA GLY A 25 -17.72 3.91 1.01
C GLY A 25 -19.09 4.39 1.46
N TYR A 26 -19.17 4.88 2.70
CA TYR A 26 -20.38 5.45 3.28
C TYR A 26 -19.99 6.64 4.16
N GLU A 27 -20.63 7.79 3.96
CA GLU A 27 -20.36 9.05 4.69
C GLU A 27 -18.88 9.48 4.68
N GLY A 28 -18.15 9.15 3.61
CA GLY A 28 -16.73 9.50 3.46
C GLY A 28 -15.76 8.57 4.17
N ILE A 29 -16.25 7.48 4.76
CA ILE A 29 -15.43 6.41 5.34
C ILE A 29 -15.36 5.26 4.34
N ASP A 30 -14.15 4.78 4.07
CA ASP A 30 -13.89 3.62 3.23
C ASP A 30 -13.94 2.33 4.06
N TYR A 31 -14.64 1.33 3.53
CA TYR A 31 -14.83 0.01 4.14
C TYR A 31 -14.35 -1.09 3.19
N SER A 32 -13.91 -2.19 3.77
CA SER A 32 -13.62 -3.45 3.07
C SER A 32 -14.36 -4.59 3.75
N ILE A 33 -14.91 -5.51 2.96
CA ILE A 33 -15.64 -6.67 3.45
C ILE A 33 -15.33 -7.89 2.57
N ASP A 34 -15.09 -9.04 3.19
CA ASP A 34 -14.88 -10.31 2.48
C ASP A 34 -16.23 -11.00 2.26
N LEU A 35 -16.54 -11.32 1.00
CA LEU A 35 -17.85 -11.82 0.60
C LEU A 35 -17.76 -13.02 -0.34
N SER A 36 -18.73 -13.91 -0.21
CA SER A 36 -19.14 -14.88 -1.23
C SER A 36 -19.61 -14.15 -2.50
N GLU A 37 -19.68 -14.89 -3.61
CA GLU A 37 -20.11 -14.30 -4.87
C GLU A 37 -21.55 -13.77 -4.79
N GLU A 38 -22.44 -14.53 -4.15
CA GLU A 38 -23.84 -14.16 -3.93
C GLU A 38 -24.00 -12.89 -3.09
N ASN A 39 -23.32 -12.80 -1.94
CA ASN A 39 -23.45 -11.61 -1.08
C ASN A 39 -22.81 -10.37 -1.70
N ALA A 40 -21.74 -10.53 -2.47
CA ALA A 40 -21.17 -9.43 -3.24
C ALA A 40 -22.11 -8.93 -4.34
N ASP A 41 -22.89 -9.82 -4.96
CA ASP A 41 -23.89 -9.43 -5.95
C ASP A 41 -25.08 -8.72 -5.31
N LYS A 42 -25.54 -9.18 -4.14
CA LYS A 42 -26.54 -8.46 -3.32
C LYS A 42 -26.09 -7.04 -2.98
N LEU A 43 -24.83 -6.86 -2.57
CA LEU A 43 -24.27 -5.53 -2.28
C LEU A 43 -24.26 -4.65 -3.53
N ARG A 44 -23.87 -5.19 -4.70
CA ARG A 44 -23.88 -4.44 -5.96
C ARG A 44 -25.30 -4.03 -6.36
N GLU A 45 -26.26 -4.94 -6.24
CA GLU A 45 -27.67 -4.69 -6.54
C GLU A 45 -28.25 -3.61 -5.62
N ALA A 46 -28.01 -3.70 -4.32
CA ALA A 46 -28.48 -2.70 -3.34
C ALA A 46 -27.93 -1.29 -3.60
N LEU A 47 -26.75 -1.18 -4.22
CA LEU A 47 -26.14 0.11 -4.57
C LEU A 47 -26.45 0.58 -5.99
N SER A 48 -27.09 -0.24 -6.83
CA SER A 48 -27.23 -0.01 -8.27
C SER A 48 -27.96 1.29 -8.60
N ASP A 49 -29.16 1.50 -8.07
CA ASP A 49 -29.97 2.72 -8.29
C ASP A 49 -29.23 4.02 -7.91
N TYR A 50 -28.46 3.96 -6.82
CA TYR A 50 -27.66 5.09 -6.36
C TYR A 50 -26.47 5.36 -7.27
N ILE A 51 -25.78 4.31 -7.72
CA ILE A 51 -24.64 4.42 -8.64
C ILE A 51 -25.10 4.97 -9.99
N ASP A 52 -26.22 4.50 -10.52
CA ASP A 52 -26.77 4.92 -11.81
C ASP A 52 -27.17 6.40 -11.82
N SER A 53 -27.63 6.91 -10.67
CA SER A 53 -28.02 8.31 -10.50
C SER A 53 -26.85 9.21 -10.06
N ALA A 54 -25.76 8.63 -9.56
CA ALA A 54 -24.65 9.37 -8.99
C ALA A 54 -23.64 9.86 -10.04
N ARG A 55 -22.94 10.94 -9.70
CA ARG A 55 -21.72 11.35 -10.40
C ARG A 55 -20.50 10.76 -9.71
N ARG A 56 -19.53 10.26 -10.49
CA ARG A 56 -18.27 9.76 -9.94
C ARG A 56 -17.44 10.92 -9.38
N ASN A 57 -17.35 11.01 -8.06
CA ASN A 57 -16.47 11.96 -7.38
C ASN A 57 -15.03 11.41 -7.38
N GLY A 58 -14.30 11.64 -8.47
CA GLY A 58 -12.90 11.16 -8.63
C GLY A 58 -12.76 10.04 -9.64
N GLY A 59 -12.74 10.40 -10.93
CA GLY A 59 -12.47 9.50 -12.06
C GLY A 59 -11.07 9.67 -12.67
N GLY A 60 -10.27 10.61 -12.18
CA GLY A 60 -8.84 10.59 -12.49
C GLY A 60 -8.21 9.46 -11.71
N ARG A 61 -7.75 8.39 -12.39
CA ARG A 61 -6.59 7.65 -11.91
C ARG A 61 -5.63 8.72 -11.38
N LYS A 62 -5.37 8.76 -10.06
CA LYS A 62 -4.14 9.43 -9.62
C LYS A 62 -3.08 8.79 -10.51
N PRO A 63 -2.34 9.55 -11.35
CA PRO A 63 -1.18 8.97 -11.98
C PRO A 63 -0.43 8.34 -10.82
N ALA A 64 -0.15 7.03 -10.90
CA ALA A 64 0.74 6.39 -9.95
C ALA A 64 1.89 7.38 -9.80
N ALA A 65 2.03 7.97 -8.60
CA ALA A 65 2.90 9.12 -8.41
C ALA A 65 4.21 8.76 -9.10
N ALA A 66 4.53 9.47 -10.19
CA ALA A 66 5.74 9.17 -10.94
C ALA A 66 6.84 9.09 -9.88
N PRO A 67 7.63 8.00 -9.81
CA PRO A 67 8.62 7.85 -8.76
C PRO A 67 9.39 9.15 -8.73
N ALA A 68 9.30 9.87 -7.61
CA ALA A 68 9.89 11.19 -7.48
C ALA A 68 11.31 11.08 -8.03
N LYS A 69 11.59 11.78 -9.14
CA LYS A 69 12.93 11.77 -9.72
C LYS A 69 13.86 12.19 -8.60
N SER A 70 14.64 11.24 -8.11
CA SER A 70 15.57 11.43 -7.01
C SER A 70 16.65 12.41 -7.46
N SER A 71 16.42 13.69 -7.17
CA SER A 71 17.50 14.68 -7.09
C SER A 71 18.58 14.25 -6.10
N GLY A 72 18.26 13.35 -5.15
CA GLY A 72 19.20 12.81 -4.18
C GLY A 72 20.24 11.80 -4.70
N ASN A 73 20.28 11.43 -5.99
CA ASN A 73 21.25 10.42 -6.44
C ASN A 73 22.72 10.93 -6.40
N LYS A 74 22.93 12.25 -6.52
CA LYS A 74 24.26 12.88 -6.35
C LYS A 74 24.68 12.95 -4.88
N ASP A 75 23.79 13.39 -3.99
CA ASP A 75 24.08 13.48 -2.55
C ASP A 75 24.35 12.09 -1.95
N LEU A 76 23.65 11.05 -2.40
CA LEU A 76 23.90 9.68 -1.92
C LEU A 76 25.29 9.14 -2.31
N GLN A 77 25.95 9.64 -3.36
CA GLN A 77 27.34 9.25 -3.64
C GLN A 77 28.31 9.98 -2.70
N ALA A 78 28.12 11.28 -2.49
CA ALA A 78 28.92 12.07 -1.55
C ALA A 78 28.80 11.53 -0.11
N ILE A 79 27.57 11.23 0.34
CA ILE A 79 27.31 10.64 1.65
C ILE A 79 28.00 9.28 1.79
N ARG A 80 27.99 8.41 0.75
CA ARG A 80 28.69 7.11 0.81
C ARG A 80 30.19 7.26 0.90
N GLN A 81 30.77 8.17 0.15
CA GLN A 81 32.21 8.41 0.18
C GLN A 81 32.63 8.94 1.56
N TRP A 82 31.96 9.98 2.06
CA TRP A 82 32.20 10.51 3.39
C TRP A 82 31.99 9.45 4.47
N ALA A 83 30.93 8.65 4.38
CA ALA A 83 30.65 7.59 5.33
C ALA A 83 31.76 6.53 5.35
N SER A 84 32.25 6.10 4.18
CA SER A 84 33.36 5.14 4.09
C SER A 84 34.67 5.71 4.65
N GLU A 85 34.94 7.00 4.44
CA GLU A 85 36.13 7.68 4.96
C GLU A 85 36.06 7.88 6.49
N ASN A 86 34.85 8.07 7.04
CA ASN A 86 34.59 8.22 8.47
C ASN A 86 34.32 6.88 9.19
N GLY A 87 34.55 5.74 8.52
CA GLY A 87 34.43 4.41 9.12
C GLY A 87 33.01 3.89 9.30
N HIS A 88 32.02 4.52 8.69
CA HIS A 88 30.64 4.04 8.68
C HIS A 88 30.42 2.95 7.63
N GLN A 89 29.73 1.87 8.01
CA GLN A 89 29.44 0.76 7.11
C GLN A 89 28.25 1.11 6.18
N VAL A 90 28.54 1.37 4.91
CA VAL A 90 27.55 1.67 3.87
C VAL A 90 27.50 0.59 2.78
N SER A 91 26.30 0.30 2.29
CA SER A 91 26.12 -0.60 1.14
C SER A 91 26.60 0.07 -0.16
N ALA A 92 27.27 -0.69 -1.02
CA ALA A 92 27.74 -0.23 -2.34
C ALA A 92 26.60 0.23 -3.27
N ARG A 93 25.36 -0.20 -2.99
CA ARG A 93 24.17 0.21 -3.77
C ARG A 93 22.91 0.21 -2.89
N GLY A 94 21.94 1.03 -3.25
CA GLY A 94 20.64 1.12 -2.56
C GLY A 94 20.58 2.22 -1.50
N ARG A 95 19.54 2.16 -0.65
CA ARG A 95 19.26 3.19 0.37
C ARG A 95 20.37 3.23 1.44
N ILE A 96 20.78 4.42 1.85
CA ILE A 96 21.71 4.64 2.97
C ILE A 96 20.88 4.73 4.25
N ALA A 97 21.39 4.20 5.36
CA ALA A 97 20.74 4.33 6.67
C ALA A 97 20.56 5.81 7.03
N SER A 98 19.40 6.17 7.60
CA SER A 98 19.10 7.55 7.97
C SER A 98 20.13 8.14 8.93
N SER A 99 20.63 7.34 9.88
CA SER A 99 21.68 7.73 10.82
C SER A 99 22.97 8.23 10.16
N ILE A 100 23.31 7.72 8.97
CA ILE A 100 24.52 8.13 8.22
C ILE A 100 24.24 9.41 7.43
N ILE A 101 23.00 9.60 6.97
CA ILE A 101 22.57 10.84 6.31
C ILE A 101 22.56 11.99 7.33
N ASP A 102 22.06 11.74 8.53
CA ASP A 102 22.02 12.71 9.61
C ASP A 102 23.45 13.09 10.07
N ALA A 103 24.33 12.11 10.26
CA ALA A 103 25.74 12.37 10.62
C ALA A 103 26.49 13.17 9.53
N TYR A 104 26.18 12.95 8.25
CA TYR A 104 26.75 13.73 7.15
C TYR A 104 26.28 15.20 7.18
N ASN A 105 25.00 15.42 7.46
CA ASN A 105 24.40 16.76 7.58
C ASN A 105 24.86 17.52 8.84
N GLU A 106 25.29 16.83 9.90
CA GLU A 106 25.90 17.48 11.07
C GLU A 106 27.35 17.90 10.81
N ALA A 107 28.03 17.21 9.88
CA ALA A 107 29.43 17.46 9.54
C ALA A 107 29.62 18.50 8.43
N HIS A 108 28.54 18.98 7.78
CA HIS A 108 28.54 19.94 6.66
C HIS A 108 27.50 21.04 6.86
#